data_AF-A0A7Y8LBR1-F1
#
_entry.id   AF-A0A7Y8LBR1-F1
#
_cell.length_a   1.000
_cell.length_b   1.000
_cell.length_c   1.000
_cell.angle_alpha   90.00
_cell.angle_beta   90.00
_cell.angle_gamma   90.00
#
_symmetry.space_group_name_H-M   'P 1'
#
loop_
_entity.id
_entity.type
_entity.pdbx_description
1 polymer ?
#
loop_
_entity_poly.entity_id
_entity_poly.type
_entity_poly.pdbx_seq_one_letter_code
_entity_poly.pdbx_strand_id
1 'polypeptide(L)'
;MMQFDAALAARAALQEAELELGSDWDRVLELEGAFSANAGLTAREAYEGLLSLAARYPKAHSYNAFCIYITWQQVTEETIAEHFHTGIRLSESYLASREGKNRIHIDYVTELLESFRAGLGVDEEDEIQVEFRKDTPKGGD
;
A
#
# COMPACT_ATOMS: atom_id res chain seq x y z
N MET A 1 -7.30 19.24 -4.42
CA MET A 1 -6.58 17.97 -4.53
C MET A 1 -5.23 18.16 -3.87
N MET A 2 -4.86 17.30 -2.91
CA MET A 2 -3.55 17.34 -2.29
C MET A 2 -2.54 16.79 -3.32
N GLN A 3 -1.37 17.40 -3.48
CA GLN A 3 -0.35 16.85 -4.37
C GLN A 3 0.37 15.73 -3.62
N PHE A 4 -0.13 14.50 -3.77
CA PHE A 4 0.51 13.32 -3.19
C PHE A 4 1.74 12.91 -4.02
N ASP A 5 2.89 12.83 -3.36
CA ASP A 5 4.13 12.29 -3.90
C ASP A 5 4.59 11.16 -2.98
N ALA A 6 4.55 9.92 -3.48
CA ALA A 6 4.82 8.74 -2.66
C ALA A 6 6.25 8.69 -2.14
N ALA A 7 7.23 9.20 -2.88
CA ALA A 7 8.63 9.20 -2.45
C ALA A 7 8.86 10.23 -1.34
N LEU A 8 8.28 11.41 -1.47
CA LEU A 8 8.34 12.42 -0.42
C LEU A 8 7.59 11.97 0.83
N ALA A 9 6.41 11.37 0.67
CA ALA A 9 5.61 10.84 1.77
C ALA A 9 6.31 9.68 2.49
N ALA A 10 6.92 8.75 1.75
CA ALA A 10 7.73 7.66 2.30
C ALA A 10 8.87 8.20 3.16
N ARG A 11 9.66 9.13 2.62
CA ARG A 11 10.78 9.71 3.36
C ARG A 11 10.34 10.43 4.64
N ALA A 12 9.26 11.21 4.58
CA ALA A 12 8.75 11.91 5.75
C ALA A 12 8.25 10.92 6.82
N ALA A 13 7.46 9.92 6.42
CA ALA A 13 6.95 8.91 7.33
C ALA A 13 8.06 8.07 7.97
N LEU A 14 9.13 7.76 7.23
CA LEU A 14 10.27 7.04 7.77
C LEU A 14 11.02 7.86 8.83
N GLN A 15 11.19 9.18 8.60
CA GLN A 15 11.80 10.06 9.61
C GLN A 15 10.97 10.11 10.90
N GLU A 16 9.64 10.14 10.80
CA GLU A 16 8.76 10.08 11.97
C GLU A 16 8.85 8.73 12.70
N ALA A 17 9.08 7.64 11.95
CA ALA A 17 9.15 6.28 12.47
C ALA A 17 10.39 5.98 13.34
N GLU A 18 11.41 6.83 13.32
CA GLU A 18 12.63 6.65 14.15
C GLU A 18 12.28 6.43 15.63
N LEU A 19 11.32 7.22 16.14
CA LEU A 19 10.86 7.13 17.52
C LEU A 19 10.02 5.88 17.81
N GLU A 20 9.50 5.22 16.78
CA GLU A 20 8.60 4.07 16.89
C GLU A 20 9.36 2.73 16.84
N LEU A 21 10.51 2.70 16.16
CA LEU A 21 11.21 1.47 15.77
C LEU A 21 12.28 1.02 16.79
N GLY A 22 12.81 1.94 17.59
CA GLY A 22 13.77 1.63 18.64
C GLY A 22 15.00 0.88 18.10
N SER A 23 15.24 -0.35 18.57
CA SER A 23 16.42 -1.14 18.21
C SER A 23 16.45 -1.62 16.76
N ASP A 24 15.31 -1.72 16.08
CA ASP A 24 15.25 -2.14 14.68
C ASP A 24 15.44 -0.95 13.70
N TRP A 25 15.66 0.29 14.21
CA TRP A 25 15.85 1.49 13.38
C TRP A 25 17.03 1.37 12.39
N ASP A 26 18.20 0.97 12.88
CA ASP A 26 19.40 0.81 12.05
C ASP A 26 19.15 -0.21 10.92
N ARG A 27 18.45 -1.31 11.26
CA ARG A 27 18.07 -2.34 10.29
C ARG A 27 17.11 -1.82 9.23
N VAL A 28 16.16 -0.97 9.61
CA VAL A 28 15.25 -0.33 8.66
C VAL A 28 16.01 0.59 7.72
N LEU A 29 16.98 1.37 8.21
CA LEU A 29 17.81 2.22 7.36
C LEU A 29 18.68 1.43 6.37
N GLU A 30 19.26 0.30 6.79
CA GLU A 30 19.98 -0.59 5.87
C GLU A 30 19.08 -1.09 4.75
N LEU A 31 17.88 -1.56 5.10
CA LEU A 31 16.92 -2.09 4.13
C LEU A 31 16.38 -0.99 3.21
N GLU A 32 16.04 0.18 3.74
CA GLU A 32 15.60 1.31 2.91
C GLU A 32 16.71 1.78 1.97
N GLY A 33 17.95 1.87 2.45
CA GLY A 33 19.09 2.19 1.59
C GLY A 33 19.28 1.15 0.47
N ALA A 34 19.13 -0.14 0.79
CA ALA A 34 19.20 -1.20 -0.21
C ALA A 34 18.04 -1.14 -1.22
N PHE A 35 16.82 -0.84 -0.75
CA PHE A 35 15.64 -0.66 -1.57
C PHE A 35 15.82 0.51 -2.54
N SER A 36 16.21 1.67 -2.04
CA SER A 36 16.31 2.92 -2.82
C SER A 36 17.52 2.97 -3.76
N ALA A 37 18.60 2.24 -3.48
CA ALA A 37 19.83 2.28 -4.26
C ALA A 37 19.98 1.13 -5.29
N ASN A 38 19.12 0.12 -5.24
CA ASN A 38 19.22 -1.06 -6.11
C ASN A 38 17.95 -1.27 -6.94
N ALA A 39 17.99 -2.26 -7.83
CA ALA A 39 16.86 -2.69 -8.63
C ALA A 39 16.81 -4.23 -8.68
N GLY A 40 15.71 -4.79 -9.18
CA GLY A 40 15.54 -6.24 -9.34
C GLY A 40 15.53 -6.97 -7.99
N LEU A 41 16.21 -8.12 -7.92
CA LEU A 41 16.14 -9.01 -6.76
C LEU A 41 16.52 -8.34 -5.44
N THR A 42 17.59 -7.54 -5.42
CA THR A 42 18.06 -6.88 -4.19
C THR A 42 17.06 -5.86 -3.66
N ALA A 43 16.44 -5.06 -4.55
CA ALA A 43 15.40 -4.12 -4.14
C ALA A 43 14.16 -4.87 -3.63
N ARG A 44 13.78 -5.97 -4.30
CA ARG A 44 12.67 -6.83 -3.87
C ARG A 44 12.91 -7.43 -2.48
N GLU A 45 14.06 -8.03 -2.24
CA GLU A 45 14.41 -8.62 -0.93
C GLU A 45 14.41 -7.56 0.18
N ALA A 46 14.91 -6.36 -0.12
CA ALA A 46 14.89 -5.23 0.80
C ALA A 46 13.45 -4.79 1.13
N TYR A 47 12.60 -4.64 0.11
CA TYR A 47 11.18 -4.33 0.26
C TYR A 47 10.45 -5.40 1.10
N GLU A 48 10.63 -6.68 0.80
CA GLU A 48 10.04 -7.78 1.57
C GLU A 48 10.53 -7.78 3.02
N GLY A 49 11.80 -7.41 3.26
CA GLY A 49 12.37 -7.21 4.58
C GLY A 49 11.70 -6.06 5.36
N LEU A 50 11.46 -4.91 4.72
CA LEU A 50 10.78 -3.77 5.32
C LEU A 50 9.35 -4.14 5.74
N LEU A 51 8.61 -4.83 4.87
CA LEU A 51 7.25 -5.30 5.18
C LEU A 51 7.23 -6.33 6.32
N SER A 52 8.21 -7.23 6.35
CA SER A 52 8.33 -8.23 7.41
C SER A 52 8.59 -7.60 8.78
N LEU A 53 9.37 -6.50 8.82
CA LEU A 53 9.54 -5.71 10.05
C LEU A 53 8.25 -5.04 10.49
N ALA A 54 7.43 -4.53 9.56
CA ALA A 54 6.19 -3.83 9.92
C ALA A 54 5.21 -4.73 10.69
N ALA A 55 5.18 -6.02 10.37
CA ALA A 55 4.40 -7.01 11.10
C ALA A 55 4.77 -7.13 12.60
N ARG A 56 6.01 -6.80 12.98
CA ARG A 56 6.48 -6.77 14.38
C ARG A 56 6.07 -5.49 15.11
N TYR A 57 5.70 -4.44 14.38
CA TYR A 57 5.43 -3.10 14.89
C TYR A 57 4.03 -2.58 14.49
N PRO A 58 2.93 -3.22 14.90
CA PRO A 58 1.57 -2.79 14.53
C PRO A 58 1.18 -1.40 15.09
N LYS A 59 1.94 -0.89 16.07
CA LYS A 59 1.75 0.44 16.67
C LYS A 59 2.71 1.51 16.14
N ALA A 60 3.65 1.15 15.26
CA ALA A 60 4.52 2.12 14.60
C ALA A 60 3.76 2.74 13.42
N HIS A 61 2.93 3.73 13.71
CA HIS A 61 1.98 4.28 12.76
C HIS A 61 2.67 4.95 11.57
N SER A 62 3.73 5.71 11.80
CA SER A 62 4.49 6.33 10.72
C SER A 62 5.26 5.26 9.93
N TYR A 63 5.78 4.21 10.57
CA TYR A 63 6.41 3.10 9.84
C TYR A 63 5.44 2.32 8.95
N ASN A 64 4.23 2.03 9.44
CA ASN A 64 3.22 1.34 8.64
C ASN A 64 2.75 2.21 7.46
N ALA A 65 2.65 3.53 7.63
CA ALA A 65 2.37 4.46 6.53
C ALA A 65 3.51 4.45 5.50
N PHE A 66 4.78 4.48 5.94
CA PHE A 66 5.95 4.33 5.08
C PHE A 66 5.87 3.05 4.23
N CYS A 67 5.55 1.90 4.83
CA CYS A 67 5.40 0.63 4.11
C CYS A 67 4.34 0.70 3.00
N ILE A 68 3.23 1.40 3.23
CA ILE A 68 2.18 1.59 2.21
C ILE A 68 2.70 2.47 1.06
N TYR A 69 3.45 3.53 1.36
CA TYR A 69 3.99 4.43 0.35
C TYR A 69 5.02 3.75 -0.56
N ILE A 70 5.94 2.95 -0.01
CA ILE A 70 6.89 2.18 -0.82
C ILE A 70 6.20 1.07 -1.62
N THR A 71 5.09 0.51 -1.13
CA THR A 71 4.27 -0.42 -1.95
C THR A 71 3.67 0.28 -3.17
N TRP A 72 3.24 1.54 -3.04
CA TRP A 72 2.80 2.32 -4.20
C TRP A 72 3.94 2.59 -5.18
N GLN A 73 5.15 2.87 -4.69
CA GLN A 73 6.32 2.99 -5.56
C GLN A 73 6.56 1.69 -6.36
N GLN A 74 6.46 0.53 -5.71
CA GLN A 74 6.58 -0.76 -6.39
C GLN A 74 5.50 -0.98 -7.45
N VAL A 75 4.25 -0.56 -7.22
CA VAL A 75 3.20 -0.56 -8.26
C VAL A 75 3.60 0.28 -9.49
N THR A 76 4.23 1.44 -9.26
CA THR A 76 4.67 2.33 -10.35
C THR A 76 5.90 1.81 -11.09
N GLU A 77 6.75 1.02 -10.44
CA GLU A 77 7.92 0.40 -11.06
C GLU A 77 7.55 -0.89 -11.80
N GLU A 78 6.78 -1.77 -11.16
CA GLU A 78 6.31 -3.04 -11.71
C GLU A 78 4.81 -3.19 -11.45
N THR A 79 4.00 -2.85 -12.44
CA THR A 79 2.53 -2.83 -12.31
C THR A 79 1.92 -4.23 -12.36
N ILE A 80 2.11 -5.01 -11.29
CA ILE A 80 1.60 -6.37 -11.12
C ILE A 80 0.56 -6.47 -9.99
N ALA A 81 -0.39 -7.40 -10.12
CA ALA A 81 -1.50 -7.59 -9.19
C ALA A 81 -1.06 -7.84 -7.72
N GLU A 82 0.10 -8.48 -7.51
CA GLU A 82 0.64 -8.76 -6.18
C GLU A 82 0.87 -7.49 -5.35
N HIS A 83 1.40 -6.43 -5.97
CA HIS A 83 1.64 -5.16 -5.29
C HIS A 83 0.35 -4.44 -4.93
N PHE A 84 -0.65 -4.48 -5.81
CA PHE A 84 -1.97 -3.93 -5.52
C PHE A 84 -2.66 -4.66 -4.36
N HIS A 85 -2.71 -6.00 -4.36
CA HIS A 85 -3.27 -6.78 -3.25
C HIS A 85 -2.54 -6.49 -1.93
N THR A 86 -1.21 -6.37 -1.98
CA THR A 86 -0.41 -6.02 -0.81
C THR A 86 -0.78 -4.63 -0.29
N GLY A 87 -0.89 -3.64 -1.18
CA GLY A 87 -1.28 -2.28 -0.85
C GLY A 87 -2.66 -2.19 -0.22
N ILE A 88 -3.66 -2.91 -0.76
CA ILE A 88 -5.01 -2.99 -0.19
C ILE A 88 -4.95 -3.53 1.25
N ARG A 89 -4.32 -4.69 1.45
CA ARG A 89 -4.23 -5.34 2.76
C ARG A 89 -3.55 -4.44 3.81
N LEU A 90 -2.45 -3.80 3.44
CA LEU A 90 -1.73 -2.88 4.34
C LEU A 90 -2.59 -1.66 4.68
N SER A 91 -3.23 -1.07 3.68
CA SER A 91 -4.07 0.12 3.85
C SER A 91 -5.31 -0.16 4.69
N GLU A 92 -6.00 -1.29 4.47
CA GLU A 92 -7.17 -1.69 5.27
C GLU A 92 -6.80 -1.94 6.73
N SER A 93 -5.69 -2.65 6.98
CA SER A 93 -5.16 -2.85 8.33
C SER A 93 -4.81 -1.52 8.99
N TYR A 94 -4.18 -0.60 8.24
CA TYR A 94 -3.85 0.73 8.71
C TYR A 94 -5.08 1.59 8.97
N LEU A 95 -6.15 1.48 8.19
CA LEU A 95 -7.34 2.31 8.37
C LEU A 95 -8.37 1.73 9.35
N ALA A 96 -8.20 0.48 9.80
CA ALA A 96 -9.09 -0.18 10.76
C ALA A 96 -9.23 0.56 12.11
N SER A 97 -8.24 1.38 12.48
CA SER A 97 -8.32 2.31 13.61
C SER A 97 -7.64 3.62 13.26
N ARG A 98 -8.19 4.75 13.69
CA ARG A 98 -7.60 6.09 13.48
C ARG A 98 -6.87 6.64 14.71
N GLU A 99 -6.95 5.93 15.84
CA GLU A 99 -6.38 6.39 17.10
C GLU A 99 -4.84 6.48 17.00
N GLY A 100 -4.28 7.59 17.49
CA GLY A 100 -2.83 7.82 17.53
C GLY A 100 -2.17 8.15 16.17
N LYS A 101 -2.93 8.15 15.07
CA LYS A 101 -2.38 8.35 13.72
C LYS A 101 -2.39 9.80 13.28
N ASN A 102 -1.35 10.20 12.55
CA ASN A 102 -1.29 11.50 11.91
C ASN A 102 -2.39 11.60 10.84
N ARG A 103 -3.17 12.69 10.89
CA ARG A 103 -4.27 12.92 9.94
C ARG A 103 -3.80 12.96 8.50
N ILE A 104 -2.61 13.50 8.23
CA ILE A 104 -2.05 13.55 6.88
C ILE A 104 -1.83 12.13 6.33
N HIS A 105 -1.32 11.21 7.15
CA HIS A 105 -1.16 9.82 6.73
C HIS A 105 -2.50 9.13 6.51
N ILE A 106 -3.53 9.43 7.31
CA ILE A 106 -4.88 8.88 7.09
C ILE A 106 -5.42 9.34 5.73
N ASP A 107 -5.33 10.63 5.41
CA ASP A 107 -5.78 11.18 4.13
C ASP A 107 -5.04 10.52 2.94
N TYR A 108 -3.70 10.45 2.98
CA TYR A 108 -2.91 9.81 1.93
C TYR A 108 -3.16 8.31 1.78
N VAL A 109 -3.28 7.57 2.89
CA VAL A 109 -3.53 6.12 2.83
C VAL A 109 -4.96 5.83 2.33
N THR A 110 -5.92 6.72 2.60
CA THR A 110 -7.27 6.60 2.05
C THR A 110 -7.25 6.75 0.53
N GLU A 111 -6.60 7.79 0.00
CA GLU A 111 -6.45 8.02 -1.44
C GLU A 111 -5.70 6.87 -2.14
N LEU A 112 -4.67 6.33 -1.49
CA LEU A 112 -3.95 5.17 -2.00
C LEU A 112 -4.77 3.90 -2.00
N LEU A 113 -5.61 3.65 -0.98
CA LEU A 113 -6.49 2.49 -0.96
C LEU A 113 -7.43 2.48 -2.16
N GLU A 114 -8.03 3.62 -2.48
CA GLU A 114 -8.87 3.78 -3.68
C GLU A 114 -8.05 3.51 -4.95
N SER A 115 -6.85 4.06 -5.04
CA SER A 115 -5.94 3.84 -6.17
C SER A 115 -5.53 2.37 -6.34
N PHE A 116 -5.27 1.65 -5.23
CA PHE A 116 -4.93 0.24 -5.30
C PHE A 116 -6.10 -0.63 -5.78
N ARG A 117 -7.32 -0.32 -5.34
CA ARG A 117 -8.55 -1.02 -5.77
C ARG A 117 -8.85 -0.76 -7.24
N ALA A 118 -8.78 0.50 -7.66
CA ALA A 118 -8.94 0.90 -9.06
C ALA A 118 -7.93 0.20 -9.98
N GLY A 119 -6.68 0.05 -9.53
CA GLY A 119 -5.64 -0.67 -10.28
C GLY A 119 -5.92 -2.15 -10.54
N LEU A 120 -6.82 -2.77 -9.77
CA LEU A 120 -7.29 -4.14 -9.99
C LEU A 120 -8.65 -4.22 -10.70
N GLY A 121 -9.25 -3.07 -11.03
CA GLY A 121 -10.61 -3.01 -11.55
C GLY A 121 -11.66 -3.38 -10.49
N VAL A 122 -11.32 -3.29 -9.20
CA VAL A 122 -12.27 -3.41 -8.09
C VAL A 122 -12.90 -2.03 -7.89
N ASP A 123 -13.75 -1.64 -8.82
CA ASP A 123 -14.68 -0.54 -8.61
C ASP A 123 -15.89 -1.06 -7.83
N GLU A 124 -16.60 -0.20 -7.10
CA GLU A 124 -17.85 -0.51 -6.38
C GLU A 124 -18.98 -1.05 -7.32
N GLU A 125 -18.71 -1.23 -8.61
CA GLU A 125 -19.60 -1.77 -9.64
C GLU A 125 -19.68 -3.32 -9.70
N ASP A 126 -19.06 -4.06 -8.77
CA ASP A 126 -19.30 -5.52 -8.66
C ASP A 126 -20.73 -5.87 -8.14
N GLU A 127 -21.57 -4.88 -7.84
CA GLU A 127 -23.01 -5.07 -7.58
C GLU A 127 -23.89 -5.05 -8.86
N ILE A 128 -23.35 -4.73 -10.05
CA ILE A 128 -24.14 -4.56 -11.29
C ILE A 128 -23.65 -5.49 -12.44
N GLN A 129 -23.30 -6.74 -12.16
CA GLN A 129 -23.09 -7.76 -13.22
C GLN A 129 -23.90 -9.05 -13.03
N VAL A 130 -24.99 -9.01 -12.24
CA VAL A 130 -25.92 -10.15 -12.04
C VAL A 130 -27.30 -9.90 -12.67
N GLU A 131 -27.43 -9.13 -13.75
CA GLU A 131 -28.74 -9.03 -14.45
C GLU A 131 -28.69 -8.90 -15.98
N PHE A 132 -27.70 -9.46 -16.68
CA PHE A 132 -27.81 -9.53 -18.16
C PHE A 132 -27.25 -10.82 -18.78
N ARG A 133 -27.75 -11.99 -18.37
CA ARG A 133 -27.96 -13.16 -19.27
C ARG A 133 -29.07 -14.09 -18.76
N LYS A 134 -30.27 -13.55 -18.59
CA LYS A 134 -31.50 -14.33 -18.74
C LYS A 134 -32.40 -13.59 -19.73
N ASP A 135 -32.16 -13.84 -21.01
CA ASP A 135 -33.24 -14.03 -21.99
C ASP A 135 -32.59 -14.34 -23.34
N THR A 136 -32.44 -15.63 -23.63
CA THR A 136 -32.47 -16.08 -25.02
C THR A 136 -33.88 -16.60 -25.23
N PRO A 137 -34.78 -15.85 -25.89
CA PRO A 137 -36.06 -16.42 -26.27
C PRO A 137 -35.81 -17.51 -27.31
N LYS A 138 -36.21 -18.74 -26.97
CA LYS A 138 -36.43 -19.80 -27.95
C LYS A 138 -37.80 -19.58 -28.60
N GLY A 139 -37.82 -19.47 -29.92
CA GLY A 139 -39.01 -19.43 -30.78
C GLY A 139 -38.90 -18.31 -31.80
N GLY A 140 -39.17 -18.47 -33.09
CA GLY A 140 -39.67 -19.59 -33.88
C GLY A 140 -40.14 -19.01 -35.22
N ASP A 141 -39.81 -19.66 -36.33
CA ASP A 141 -40.70 -20.06 -37.43
C ASP A 141 -39.93 -21.11 -38.27
#